data_AF-A0A8J3PH29-F1
#
_entry.id   AF-A0A8J3PH29-F1
#
_cell.length_a   1.000
_cell.length_b   1.000
_cell.length_c   1.000
_cell.angle_alpha   90.00
_cell.angle_beta   90.00
_cell.angle_gamma   90.00
#
_symmetry.space_group_name_H-M   'P 1'
#
loop_
_entity.id
_entity.type
_entity.pdbx_description
1 polymer ?
#
loop_
_entity_poly.entity_id
_entity_poly.type
_entity_poly.pdbx_seq_one_letter_code
_entity_poly.pdbx_strand_id
1 'polypeptide(L)'
;MSGYLWVDRAAPEQARVGGRIRMPALSPPWLVVYETPERVLVNRWPGRLLRVRAVPTASEPERAALAAAVAPIRPGAGYTHATSVDVLEELPPGLPFGAHGDAVARVLDAARALDEATAYRLAAARHRAAPQACRSAWQRWLAGPRTGGAGSPIGSGSGLLHQLVRDSARSRGGPQAWTVDGDGEEVVAEPWESAYGALRGAALAYGAPDLSDAATMATAWNVVYGPMA
;
A
#
# COMPACT_ATOMS: atom_id res chain seq x y z
N MET A 1 22.33 11.17 -4.78
CA MET A 1 21.78 10.24 -3.76
C MET A 1 21.03 9.12 -4.47
N SER A 2 21.19 7.87 -4.05
CA SER A 2 20.36 6.76 -4.53
C SER A 2 19.26 6.44 -3.53
N GLY A 3 18.12 5.97 -4.01
CA GLY A 3 16.96 5.62 -3.19
C GLY A 3 15.87 4.95 -4.00
N TYR A 4 14.64 5.01 -3.49
CA TYR A 4 13.48 4.29 -3.99
C TYR A 4 12.35 5.24 -4.33
N LEU A 5 11.71 5.01 -5.48
CA LEU A 5 10.59 5.80 -5.96
C LEU A 5 9.43 4.87 -6.30
N TRP A 6 8.25 5.15 -5.78
CA TRP A 6 7.01 4.53 -6.24
C TRP A 6 6.42 5.37 -7.37
N VAL A 7 6.07 4.73 -8.47
CA VAL A 7 5.33 5.36 -9.56
C VAL A 7 4.04 4.59 -9.81
N ASP A 8 2.93 5.31 -9.93
CA ASP A 8 1.67 4.67 -10.31
C ASP A 8 1.71 4.24 -11.79
N ARG A 9 0.81 3.33 -12.21
CA ARG A 9 0.78 2.86 -13.60
C ARG A 9 0.52 3.95 -14.65
N ALA A 10 0.06 5.13 -14.26
CA ALA A 10 -0.12 6.27 -15.15
C ALA A 10 1.18 7.08 -15.36
N ALA A 11 2.30 6.60 -14.81
CA ALA A 11 3.60 7.26 -14.92
C ALA A 11 4.07 7.43 -16.38
N PRO A 12 4.84 8.50 -16.65
CA PRO A 12 5.33 8.80 -18.00
C PRO A 12 6.19 7.66 -18.56
N GLU A 13 6.18 7.47 -19.88
CA GLU A 13 6.97 6.46 -20.63
C GLU A 13 8.46 6.43 -20.23
N GLN A 14 8.96 7.56 -19.72
CA GLN A 14 10.33 7.78 -19.28
C GLN A 14 10.70 7.00 -18.01
N ALA A 15 9.73 6.41 -17.30
CA ALA A 15 9.94 5.59 -16.12
C ALA A 15 10.49 4.18 -16.45
N ARG A 16 11.37 4.03 -17.44
CA ARG A 16 12.01 2.75 -17.82
C ARG A 16 13.45 2.71 -17.34
N VAL A 17 14.00 1.51 -17.13
CA VAL A 17 15.40 1.32 -16.72
C VAL A 17 16.34 2.03 -17.71
N GLY A 18 17.30 2.79 -17.18
CA GLY A 18 18.20 3.66 -17.95
C GLY A 18 17.58 4.99 -18.40
N GLY A 19 16.29 5.20 -18.15
CA GLY A 19 15.58 6.46 -18.42
C GLY A 19 15.79 7.50 -17.31
N ARG A 20 15.40 8.75 -17.62
CA ARG A 20 15.35 9.85 -16.66
C ARG A 20 13.93 10.37 -16.53
N ILE A 21 13.41 10.37 -15.31
CA ILE A 21 12.13 10.99 -14.97
C ILE A 21 12.43 12.43 -14.57
N ARG A 22 11.72 13.39 -15.17
CA ARG A 22 11.77 14.81 -14.78
C ARG A 22 10.39 15.30 -14.44
N MET A 23 10.29 16.15 -13.44
CA MET A 23 9.06 16.85 -13.16
C MET A 23 8.71 17.78 -14.33
N PRO A 24 7.42 17.84 -14.71
CA PRO A 24 6.97 18.72 -15.79
C PRO A 24 6.99 20.19 -15.38
N ALA A 25 6.92 20.49 -14.08
CA ALA A 25 6.93 21.85 -13.52
C ALA A 25 7.72 21.89 -12.22
N LEU A 26 8.23 23.06 -11.82
CA LEU A 26 8.90 23.28 -10.53
C LEU A 26 7.90 23.60 -9.41
N SER A 27 6.87 22.77 -9.31
CA SER A 27 5.80 22.86 -8.32
C SER A 27 5.33 21.46 -7.93
N PRO A 28 4.70 21.27 -6.75
CA PRO A 28 4.12 19.99 -6.38
C PRO A 28 3.20 19.40 -7.46
N PRO A 29 3.09 18.05 -7.57
CA PRO A 29 3.74 17.05 -6.70
C PRO A 29 5.22 16.81 -7.04
N TRP A 30 6.07 16.72 -6.01
CA TRP A 30 7.50 16.43 -6.15
C TRP A 30 7.79 14.94 -6.35
N LEU A 31 8.93 14.60 -6.97
CA LEU A 31 9.42 13.21 -6.91
C LEU A 31 9.90 12.94 -5.48
N VAL A 32 9.31 11.94 -4.82
CA VAL A 32 9.66 11.56 -3.46
C VAL A 32 10.57 10.34 -3.50
N VAL A 33 11.85 10.53 -3.16
CA VAL A 33 12.87 9.48 -3.16
C VAL A 33 13.11 9.02 -1.72
N TYR A 34 12.66 7.81 -1.41
CA TYR A 34 12.80 7.19 -0.10
C TYR A 34 14.19 6.56 0.09
N GLU A 35 14.68 6.58 1.32
CA GLU A 35 16.00 6.01 1.67
C GLU A 35 15.97 4.48 1.68
N THR A 36 14.89 3.88 2.15
CA THR A 36 14.67 2.44 2.19
C THR A 36 13.31 2.09 1.59
N PRO A 37 13.15 0.89 1.03
CA PRO A 37 11.93 0.51 0.34
C PRO A 37 10.75 0.33 1.30
N GLU A 38 10.97 -0.08 2.54
CA GLU A 38 9.91 -0.28 3.56
C GLU A 38 9.27 1.05 4.02
N ARG A 39 9.94 2.18 3.74
CA ARG A 39 9.42 3.52 4.03
C ARG A 39 8.63 4.11 2.87
N VAL A 40 8.66 3.48 1.70
CA VAL A 40 7.95 3.94 0.51
C VAL A 40 6.46 3.94 0.81
N LEU A 41 5.84 5.12 0.68
CA LEU A 41 4.40 5.25 0.79
C LEU A 41 3.76 4.86 -0.53
N VAL A 42 3.17 3.66 -0.54
CA VAL A 42 2.36 3.20 -1.67
C VAL A 42 0.95 3.76 -1.49
N ASN A 43 0.60 4.78 -2.27
CA ASN A 43 -0.70 5.47 -2.21
C ASN A 43 -1.67 5.05 -3.32
N ARG A 44 -1.19 4.31 -4.32
CA ARG A 44 -1.97 3.80 -5.45
C ARG A 44 -1.48 2.41 -5.85
N TRP A 45 -2.43 1.54 -6.18
CA TRP A 45 -2.18 0.18 -6.61
C TRP A 45 -2.99 -0.17 -7.87
N PRO A 46 -2.41 -0.85 -8.88
CA PRO A 46 -1.00 -1.27 -8.97
C PRO A 46 -0.05 -0.11 -9.31
N GLY A 47 1.23 -0.31 -9.04
CA GLY A 47 2.30 0.61 -9.39
C GLY A 47 3.62 -0.13 -9.57
N ARG A 48 4.70 0.64 -9.71
CA ARG A 48 6.06 0.13 -9.95
C ARG A 48 7.00 0.72 -8.91
N LEU A 49 7.85 -0.14 -8.36
CA LEU A 49 8.93 0.27 -7.48
C LEU A 49 10.20 0.41 -8.29
N LEU A 50 10.81 1.59 -8.25
CA LEU A 50 12.03 1.89 -8.99
C LEU A 50 13.17 2.20 -8.02
N ARG A 51 14.33 1.59 -8.25
CA ARG A 51 15.58 2.09 -7.69
C ARG A 51 16.05 3.25 -8.56
N VAL A 52 16.30 4.39 -7.93
CA VAL A 52 16.62 5.62 -8.65
C VAL A 52 17.85 6.31 -8.08
N ARG A 53 18.43 7.22 -8.87
CA ARG A 53 19.44 8.19 -8.43
C ARG A 53 18.92 9.59 -8.64
N ALA A 54 18.80 10.37 -7.57
CA ALA A 54 18.49 11.79 -7.65
C ALA A 54 19.60 12.53 -8.40
N VAL A 55 19.21 13.30 -9.40
CA VAL A 55 20.10 14.13 -10.20
C VAL A 55 20.22 15.49 -9.51
N PRO A 56 21.44 16.02 -9.30
CA PRO A 56 21.63 17.35 -8.72
C PRO A 56 20.92 18.43 -9.54
N THR A 57 20.30 19.39 -8.85
CA THR A 57 19.69 20.56 -9.48
C THR A 57 20.78 21.47 -10.05
N ALA A 58 20.62 21.86 -11.32
CA ALA A 58 21.64 22.65 -12.02
C ALA A 58 21.42 24.16 -11.83
N SER A 59 20.16 24.60 -11.72
CA SER A 59 19.80 26.01 -11.72
C SER A 59 19.43 26.57 -10.33
N GLU A 60 19.67 27.88 -10.14
CA GLU A 60 19.24 28.64 -8.95
C GLU A 60 17.73 28.47 -8.65
N PRO A 61 16.80 28.61 -9.63
CA PRO A 61 15.37 28.45 -9.38
C PRO A 61 14.98 27.05 -8.90
N GLU A 62 15.59 26.00 -9.46
CA GLU A 62 15.35 24.62 -9.02
C GLU A 62 15.81 24.40 -7.57
N ARG A 63 16.97 24.94 -7.21
CA ARG A 63 17.48 24.87 -5.82
C ARG A 63 16.54 25.57 -4.85
N ALA A 64 16.10 26.79 -5.17
CA ALA A 64 15.18 27.55 -4.33
C ALA A 64 13.82 26.85 -4.17
N ALA A 65 13.26 26.33 -5.26
CA ALA A 65 11.99 25.60 -5.23
C ALA A 65 12.08 24.32 -4.37
N LEU A 66 13.18 23.56 -4.51
CA LEU A 66 13.41 22.37 -3.71
C LEU A 66 13.61 22.70 -2.23
N ALA A 67 14.37 23.76 -1.92
CA ALA A 67 14.58 24.24 -0.54
C ALA A 67 13.25 24.60 0.13
N ALA A 68 12.36 25.32 -0.57
CA ALA A 68 11.03 25.62 -0.08
C ALA A 68 10.17 24.36 0.13
N ALA A 69 10.30 23.36 -0.77
CA ALA A 69 9.57 22.10 -0.66
C ALA A 69 10.01 21.22 0.51
N VAL A 70 11.28 21.31 0.93
CA VAL A 70 11.82 20.51 2.05
C VAL A 70 11.74 21.22 3.39
N ALA A 71 11.59 22.55 3.41
CA ALA A 71 11.46 23.34 4.65
C ALA A 71 10.43 22.81 5.67
N PRO A 72 9.23 22.32 5.27
CA PRO A 72 8.27 21.76 6.23
C PRO A 72 8.54 20.29 6.60
N ILE A 73 9.50 19.62 5.97
CA ILE A 73 9.78 18.19 6.21
C ILE A 73 10.57 18.04 7.50
N ARG A 74 10.06 17.21 8.41
CA ARG A 74 10.75 16.92 9.68
C ARG A 74 12.07 16.18 9.41
N PRO A 75 13.14 16.49 10.16
CA PRO A 75 14.36 15.67 10.16
C PRO A 75 14.02 14.19 10.41
N GLY A 76 14.63 13.28 9.65
CA GLY A 76 14.36 11.84 9.77
C GLY A 76 13.07 11.36 9.07
N ALA A 77 12.47 12.19 8.20
CA ALA A 77 11.36 11.78 7.34
C ALA A 77 11.70 10.58 6.43
N GLY A 78 12.98 10.30 6.20
CA GLY A 78 13.47 9.12 5.48
C GLY A 78 13.16 9.14 3.99
N TYR A 79 12.94 10.33 3.45
CA TYR A 79 12.80 10.61 2.04
C TYR A 79 13.32 12.01 1.73
N THR A 80 13.66 12.23 0.46
CA THR A 80 14.10 13.51 -0.08
C THR A 80 13.29 13.83 -1.33
N HIS A 81 12.97 15.11 -1.54
CA HIS A 81 12.36 15.54 -2.79
C HIS A 81 13.42 15.67 -3.90
N ALA A 82 13.03 15.39 -5.14
CA ALA A 82 13.85 15.58 -6.32
C ALA A 82 13.03 16.19 -7.47
N THR A 83 13.70 16.95 -8.34
CA THR A 83 13.12 17.44 -9.60
C THR A 83 13.35 16.47 -10.76
N SER A 84 14.41 15.66 -10.66
CA SER A 84 14.70 14.61 -11.63
C SER A 84 15.48 13.45 -11.02
N VAL A 85 15.25 12.27 -11.57
CA VAL A 85 15.92 11.04 -11.15
C VAL A 85 16.28 10.18 -12.36
N ASP A 86 17.42 9.50 -12.29
CA ASP A 86 17.79 8.42 -13.22
C ASP A 86 17.26 7.09 -12.69
N VAL A 87 16.58 6.32 -13.54
CA VAL A 87 16.03 5.00 -13.21
C VAL A 87 17.13 3.95 -13.37
N LEU A 88 17.52 3.32 -12.27
CA LEU A 88 18.61 2.36 -12.23
C LEU A 88 18.11 0.92 -12.43
N GLU A 89 16.98 0.60 -11.80
CA GLU A 89 16.46 -0.76 -11.73
C GLU A 89 14.96 -0.71 -11.41
N GLU A 90 14.21 -1.69 -11.89
CA GLU A 90 12.84 -1.94 -11.47
C GLU A 90 12.83 -3.12 -10.49
N LEU A 91 12.24 -2.91 -9.32
CA LEU A 91 12.23 -3.84 -8.21
C LEU A 91 10.84 -4.49 -8.05
N PRO A 92 10.74 -5.64 -7.36
CA PRO A 92 9.45 -6.25 -7.05
C PRO A 92 8.51 -5.26 -6.32
N PRO A 93 7.25 -5.13 -6.75
CA PRO A 93 6.31 -4.16 -6.18
C PRO A 93 5.86 -4.54 -4.76
N GLY A 94 6.10 -5.78 -4.33
CA GLY A 94 5.80 -6.24 -2.97
C GLY A 94 6.77 -5.72 -1.91
N LEU A 95 7.99 -5.33 -2.30
CA LEU A 95 9.08 -4.98 -1.39
C LEU A 95 8.72 -3.91 -0.32
N PRO A 96 7.92 -2.86 -0.62
CA PRO A 96 7.50 -1.87 0.38
C PRO A 96 6.64 -2.44 1.51
N PHE A 97 6.07 -3.63 1.34
CA PHE A 97 5.22 -4.28 2.35
C PHE A 97 6.00 -5.23 3.27
N GLY A 98 7.34 -5.29 3.14
CA GLY A 98 8.22 -6.09 3.99
C GLY A 98 8.58 -7.46 3.41
N ALA A 99 9.13 -8.33 4.25
CA ALA A 99 9.72 -9.61 3.85
C ALA A 99 8.74 -10.55 3.11
N HIS A 100 7.45 -10.49 3.44
CA HIS A 100 6.39 -11.26 2.78
C HIS A 100 5.51 -10.39 1.89
N GLY A 101 6.08 -9.33 1.33
CA GLY A 101 5.31 -8.31 0.63
C GLY A 101 4.65 -8.78 -0.67
N ASP A 102 5.16 -9.83 -1.31
CA ASP A 102 4.51 -10.45 -2.47
C ASP A 102 3.15 -11.08 -2.09
N ALA A 103 3.01 -11.61 -0.87
CA ALA A 103 1.72 -12.07 -0.38
C ALA A 103 0.74 -10.90 -0.19
N VAL A 104 1.20 -9.78 0.36
CA VAL A 104 0.39 -8.56 0.49
C VAL A 104 -0.04 -8.06 -0.89
N ALA A 105 0.86 -8.02 -1.88
CA ALA A 105 0.55 -7.66 -3.24
C ALA A 105 -0.55 -8.53 -3.86
N ARG A 106 -0.49 -9.87 -3.66
CA ARG A 106 -1.56 -10.79 -4.10
C ARG A 106 -2.91 -10.45 -3.47
N VAL A 107 -2.96 -10.08 -2.19
CA VAL A 107 -4.20 -9.64 -1.53
C VAL A 107 -4.71 -8.32 -2.12
N LEU A 108 -3.82 -7.37 -2.40
CA LEU A 108 -4.21 -6.08 -3.02
C LEU A 108 -4.77 -6.29 -4.42
N ASP A 109 -4.19 -7.19 -5.23
CA ASP A 109 -4.71 -7.54 -6.54
C ASP A 109 -6.10 -8.18 -6.45
N ALA A 110 -6.32 -9.08 -5.50
CA ALA A 110 -7.62 -9.68 -5.25
C ALA A 110 -8.65 -8.63 -4.80
N ALA A 111 -8.26 -7.69 -3.93
CA ALA A 111 -9.13 -6.60 -3.48
C ALA A 111 -9.54 -5.67 -4.62
N ARG A 112 -8.62 -5.36 -5.55
CA ARG A 112 -8.89 -4.54 -6.73
C ARG A 112 -9.85 -5.21 -7.73
N ALA A 113 -9.76 -6.53 -7.83
CA ALA A 113 -10.59 -7.36 -8.68
C ALA A 113 -11.88 -7.83 -7.99
N LEU A 114 -12.14 -7.40 -6.75
CA LEU A 114 -13.27 -7.86 -5.96
C LEU A 114 -14.60 -7.51 -6.64
N ASP A 115 -15.40 -8.55 -6.87
CA ASP A 115 -16.79 -8.46 -7.31
C ASP A 115 -17.74 -8.90 -6.20
N GLU A 116 -19.04 -8.67 -6.40
CA GLU A 116 -20.06 -8.94 -5.39
C GLU A 116 -20.15 -10.43 -5.03
N ALA A 117 -20.09 -11.33 -6.03
CA ALA A 117 -20.13 -12.77 -5.81
C ALA A 117 -18.95 -13.25 -4.95
N THR A 118 -17.76 -12.73 -5.20
CA THR A 118 -16.57 -13.06 -4.42
C THR A 118 -16.59 -12.41 -3.05
N ALA A 119 -17.14 -11.19 -2.91
CA ALA A 119 -17.37 -10.57 -1.62
C ALA A 119 -18.29 -11.44 -0.73
N TYR A 120 -19.39 -11.96 -1.27
CA TYR A 120 -20.26 -12.90 -0.57
C TYR A 120 -19.53 -14.17 -0.12
N ARG A 121 -18.73 -14.78 -1.01
CA ARG A 121 -17.96 -15.99 -0.65
C ARG A 121 -16.94 -15.71 0.46
N LEU A 122 -16.24 -14.59 0.40
CA LEU A 122 -15.28 -14.19 1.44
C LEU A 122 -15.98 -13.90 2.78
N ALA A 123 -17.11 -13.20 2.75
CA ALA A 123 -17.91 -12.91 3.93
C ALA A 123 -18.42 -14.21 4.59
N ALA A 124 -18.98 -15.12 3.79
CA ALA A 124 -19.50 -16.40 4.26
C ALA A 124 -18.42 -17.33 4.83
N ALA A 125 -17.21 -17.30 4.26
CA ALA A 125 -16.08 -18.13 4.70
C ALA A 125 -15.28 -17.51 5.87
N ARG A 126 -15.65 -16.32 6.36
CA ARG A 126 -14.91 -15.61 7.41
C ARG A 126 -15.01 -16.34 8.74
N HIS A 127 -13.86 -16.74 9.30
CA HIS A 127 -13.82 -17.39 10.60
C HIS A 127 -14.21 -16.42 11.73
N ARG A 128 -15.09 -16.85 12.64
CA ARG A 128 -15.62 -16.04 13.75
C ARG A 128 -14.54 -15.43 14.65
N ALA A 129 -13.41 -16.12 14.81
CA ALA A 129 -12.29 -15.66 15.65
C ALA A 129 -11.28 -14.76 14.91
N ALA A 130 -11.42 -14.58 13.59
CA ALA A 130 -10.49 -13.78 12.79
C ALA A 130 -10.34 -12.33 13.28
N PRO A 131 -11.41 -11.59 13.67
CA PRO A 131 -11.25 -10.23 14.19
C PRO A 131 -10.35 -10.14 15.43
N GLN A 132 -10.51 -11.09 16.36
CA GLN A 132 -9.68 -11.15 17.57
C GLN A 132 -8.24 -11.53 17.25
N ALA A 133 -8.02 -12.48 16.33
CA ALA A 133 -6.69 -12.83 15.87
C ALA A 133 -5.97 -11.63 15.21
N CYS A 134 -6.65 -10.86 14.35
CA CYS A 134 -6.11 -9.64 13.76
C CYS A 134 -5.73 -8.61 14.84
N ARG A 135 -6.61 -8.42 15.84
CA ARG A 135 -6.35 -7.52 16.96
C ARG A 135 -5.11 -7.95 17.74
N SER A 136 -4.98 -9.23 18.07
CA SER A 136 -3.79 -9.77 18.76
C SER A 136 -2.51 -9.61 17.94
N ALA A 137 -2.57 -9.80 16.62
CA ALA A 137 -1.45 -9.56 15.73
C ALA A 137 -0.98 -8.09 15.76
N TRP A 138 -1.95 -7.17 15.69
CA TRP A 138 -1.69 -5.74 15.79
C TRP A 138 -1.04 -5.36 17.12
N GLN A 139 -1.57 -5.87 18.24
CA GLN A 139 -1.01 -5.59 19.57
C GLN A 139 0.41 -6.13 19.73
N ARG A 140 0.71 -7.32 19.20
CA ARG A 140 2.08 -7.86 19.19
C ARG A 140 3.04 -6.97 18.40
N TRP A 141 2.62 -6.49 17.25
CA TRP A 141 3.42 -5.55 16.47
C TRP A 141 3.64 -4.21 17.19
N LEU A 142 2.63 -3.69 17.88
CA LEU A 142 2.78 -2.47 18.70
C LEU A 142 3.76 -2.65 19.86
N ALA A 143 3.84 -3.87 20.42
CA ALA A 143 4.75 -4.19 21.52
C ALA A 143 6.21 -4.43 21.07
N GLY A 144 6.44 -4.67 19.77
CA GLY A 144 7.77 -4.95 19.22
C GLY A 144 8.59 -3.69 18.91
N PRO A 145 9.91 -3.83 18.70
CA PRO A 145 10.74 -2.74 18.19
C PRO A 145 10.22 -2.27 16.84
N ARG A 146 9.86 -0.98 16.74
CA ARG A 146 9.38 -0.41 15.48
C ARG A 146 10.58 0.07 14.66
N THR A 147 10.72 -0.43 13.44
CA THR A 147 11.55 0.23 12.45
C THR A 147 10.91 1.59 12.15
N GLY A 148 11.68 2.67 12.29
CA GLY A 148 11.17 4.02 12.07
C GLY A 148 10.54 4.13 10.68
N GLY A 149 9.30 4.63 10.61
CA GLY A 149 8.57 4.82 9.35
C GLY A 149 7.57 3.71 8.97
N ALA A 150 7.59 2.54 9.60
CA ALA A 150 6.59 1.51 9.34
C ALA A 150 5.24 1.87 9.98
N GLY A 151 4.24 2.20 9.15
CA GLY A 151 2.88 2.58 9.59
C GLY A 151 1.99 1.41 10.01
N SER A 152 2.30 0.19 9.56
CA SER A 152 1.59 -1.06 9.89
C SER A 152 2.53 -2.27 9.78
N PRO A 153 2.12 -3.47 10.25
CA PRO A 153 2.86 -4.71 10.02
C PRO A 153 3.13 -5.05 8.55
N ILE A 154 2.35 -4.48 7.64
CA ILE A 154 2.38 -4.74 6.19
C ILE A 154 2.60 -3.43 5.41
N GLY A 155 3.35 -2.48 5.98
CA GLY A 155 3.65 -1.18 5.36
C GLY A 155 2.40 -0.35 5.07
N SER A 156 2.27 0.17 3.84
CA SER A 156 1.05 0.87 3.38
C SER A 156 -0.12 -0.06 3.03
N GLY A 157 0.07 -1.38 3.10
CA GLY A 157 -0.90 -2.38 2.63
C GLY A 157 -2.29 -2.27 3.30
N SER A 158 -2.37 -1.96 4.60
CA SER A 158 -3.66 -1.82 5.29
C SER A 158 -4.51 -0.66 4.74
N GLY A 159 -3.88 0.50 4.48
CA GLY A 159 -4.57 1.67 3.96
C GLY A 159 -5.03 1.45 2.51
N LEU A 160 -4.16 0.89 1.68
CA LEU A 160 -4.50 0.53 0.29
C LEU A 160 -5.63 -0.48 0.22
N LEU A 161 -5.61 -1.51 1.08
CA LEU A 161 -6.63 -2.55 1.06
C LEU A 161 -8.02 -1.97 1.31
N HIS A 162 -8.15 -1.10 2.31
CA HIS A 162 -9.41 -0.41 2.60
C HIS A 162 -9.89 0.41 1.40
N GLN A 163 -8.99 1.19 0.77
CA GLN A 163 -9.32 1.97 -0.42
C GLN A 163 -9.76 1.09 -1.59
N LEU A 164 -9.03 0.01 -1.90
CA LEU A 164 -9.31 -0.87 -3.02
C LEU A 164 -10.65 -1.60 -2.89
N VAL A 165 -11.03 -1.99 -1.67
CA VAL A 165 -12.35 -2.60 -1.44
C VAL A 165 -13.46 -1.56 -1.62
N ARG A 166 -13.28 -0.33 -1.11
CA ARG A 166 -14.23 0.78 -1.34
C ARG A 166 -14.39 1.09 -2.83
N ASP A 167 -13.29 1.20 -3.57
CA ASP A 167 -13.30 1.46 -5.01
C ASP A 167 -14.02 0.33 -5.77
N SER A 168 -13.82 -0.92 -5.36
CA SER A 168 -14.51 -2.08 -5.92
C SER A 168 -16.00 -2.10 -5.58
N ALA A 169 -16.38 -1.81 -4.34
CA ALA A 169 -17.78 -1.71 -3.91
C ALA A 169 -18.52 -0.60 -4.68
N ARG A 170 -17.90 0.57 -4.85
CA ARG A 170 -18.46 1.69 -5.62
C ARG A 170 -18.62 1.37 -7.10
N SER A 171 -17.65 0.69 -7.69
CA SER A 171 -17.68 0.38 -9.12
C SER A 171 -18.54 -0.83 -9.48
N ARG A 172 -18.74 -1.79 -8.57
CA ARG A 172 -19.34 -3.10 -8.89
C ARG A 172 -20.49 -3.55 -7.98
N GLY A 173 -20.68 -2.93 -6.82
CA GLY A 173 -21.68 -3.37 -5.83
C GLY A 173 -23.02 -2.64 -5.90
N GLY A 174 -23.16 -1.65 -6.79
CA GLY A 174 -24.38 -0.84 -6.90
C GLY A 174 -24.71 -0.05 -5.61
N PRO A 175 -25.92 0.52 -5.52
CA PRO A 175 -26.31 1.36 -4.38
C PRO A 175 -26.34 0.64 -3.03
N GLN A 176 -26.63 -0.67 -3.02
CA GLN A 176 -26.75 -1.46 -1.79
C GLN A 176 -25.39 -1.78 -1.14
N ALA A 177 -24.28 -1.56 -1.85
CA ALA A 177 -22.93 -1.73 -1.31
C ALA A 177 -22.52 -0.64 -0.31
N TRP A 178 -23.38 0.37 -0.12
CA TRP A 178 -23.12 1.52 0.73
C TRP A 178 -24.27 1.73 1.71
N THR A 179 -23.94 2.14 2.92
CA THR A 179 -24.90 2.56 3.93
C THR A 179 -24.35 3.76 4.67
N VAL A 180 -25.18 4.35 5.53
CA VAL A 180 -24.80 5.48 6.37
C VAL A 180 -24.75 4.99 7.81
N ASP A 181 -23.63 5.20 8.48
CA ASP A 181 -23.49 4.83 9.88
C ASP A 181 -24.18 5.82 10.84
N GLY A 182 -24.03 5.59 12.15
CA GLY A 182 -24.66 6.43 13.17
C GLY A 182 -24.17 7.88 13.20
N ASP A 183 -23.01 8.15 12.61
CA ASP A 183 -22.40 9.48 12.55
C ASP A 183 -22.73 10.20 11.23
N GLY A 184 -23.55 9.58 10.37
CA GLY A 184 -23.88 10.15 9.06
C GLY A 184 -22.79 9.91 8.01
N GLU A 185 -21.78 9.07 8.29
CA GLU A 185 -20.71 8.77 7.35
C GLU A 185 -21.09 7.61 6.43
N GLU A 186 -20.75 7.76 5.14
CA GLU A 186 -20.96 6.72 4.15
C GLU A 186 -19.91 5.60 4.31
N VAL A 187 -20.38 4.42 4.68
CA VAL A 187 -19.58 3.22 4.93
C VAL A 187 -19.98 2.10 3.97
N VAL A 188 -19.06 1.16 3.75
CA VAL A 188 -19.36 -0.03 2.94
C VAL A 188 -20.32 -0.94 3.72
N ALA A 189 -21.35 -1.41 3.03
CA ALA A 189 -22.32 -2.34 3.59
C ALA A 189 -21.87 -3.80 3.38
N GLU A 190 -22.62 -4.75 3.94
CA GLU A 190 -22.43 -6.17 3.63
C GLU A 190 -22.78 -6.47 2.16
N PRO A 191 -22.08 -7.40 1.48
CA PRO A 191 -21.02 -8.27 1.99
C PRO A 191 -19.61 -7.65 2.00
N TRP A 192 -19.47 -6.40 1.54
CA TRP A 192 -18.17 -5.77 1.27
C TRP A 192 -17.36 -5.50 2.53
N GLU A 193 -18.01 -5.13 3.64
CA GLU A 193 -17.34 -4.94 4.93
C GLU A 193 -16.77 -6.26 5.47
N SER A 194 -17.54 -7.36 5.44
CA SER A 194 -17.02 -8.66 5.85
C SER A 194 -15.95 -9.19 4.90
N ALA A 195 -16.06 -8.93 3.59
CA ALA A 195 -15.02 -9.25 2.63
C ALA A 195 -13.72 -8.46 2.89
N TYR A 196 -13.81 -7.16 3.18
CA TYR A 196 -12.66 -6.35 3.62
C TYR A 196 -12.01 -6.96 4.87
N GLY A 197 -12.81 -7.32 5.86
CA GLY A 197 -12.33 -7.99 7.08
C GLY A 197 -11.60 -9.31 6.81
N ALA A 198 -12.09 -10.11 5.87
CA ALA A 198 -11.45 -11.35 5.43
C ALA A 198 -10.11 -11.10 4.71
N LEU A 199 -10.08 -10.15 3.76
CA LEU A 199 -8.86 -9.78 3.04
C LEU A 199 -7.80 -9.18 3.97
N ARG A 200 -8.21 -8.38 4.97
CA ARG A 200 -7.29 -7.83 5.97
C ARG A 200 -6.68 -8.92 6.83
N GLY A 201 -7.48 -9.93 7.20
CA GLY A 201 -7.00 -11.12 7.88
C GLY A 201 -5.95 -11.86 7.07
N ALA A 202 -6.23 -12.10 5.78
CA ALA A 202 -5.29 -12.75 4.87
C ALA A 202 -3.98 -11.95 4.68
N ALA A 203 -4.09 -10.63 4.52
CA ALA A 203 -2.92 -9.76 4.37
C ALA A 203 -2.01 -9.81 5.61
N LEU A 204 -2.58 -9.84 6.81
CA LEU A 204 -1.79 -9.99 8.05
C LEU A 204 -1.22 -11.40 8.20
N ALA A 205 -2.04 -12.43 7.92
CA ALA A 205 -1.65 -13.83 8.06
C ALA A 205 -0.44 -14.19 7.19
N TYR A 206 -0.44 -13.71 5.94
CA TYR A 206 0.61 -14.02 4.98
C TYR A 206 1.68 -12.94 4.89
N GLY A 207 1.35 -11.68 5.15
CA GLY A 207 2.28 -10.55 5.10
C GLY A 207 3.12 -10.38 6.37
N ALA A 208 2.64 -10.88 7.51
CA ALA A 208 3.34 -10.82 8.78
C ALA A 208 3.07 -12.09 9.63
N PRO A 209 3.46 -13.28 9.14
CA PRO A 209 3.13 -14.57 9.75
C PRO A 209 3.64 -14.68 11.20
N ASP A 210 4.77 -14.04 11.52
CA ASP A 210 5.38 -14.07 12.86
C ASP A 210 4.51 -13.39 13.93
N LEU A 211 3.50 -12.61 13.53
CA LEU A 211 2.62 -11.90 14.45
C LEU A 211 1.37 -12.68 14.84
N SER A 212 1.11 -13.87 14.30
CA SER A 212 -0.19 -14.53 14.51
C SER A 212 -0.30 -16.00 14.14
N ASP A 213 -1.37 -16.63 14.63
CA ASP A 213 -1.88 -17.87 14.06
C ASP A 213 -2.52 -17.55 12.69
N ALA A 214 -1.75 -17.76 11.63
CA ALA A 214 -2.12 -17.47 10.25
C ALA A 214 -3.36 -18.25 9.79
N ALA A 215 -3.60 -19.48 10.30
CA ALA A 215 -4.66 -20.35 9.82
C ALA A 215 -6.06 -19.74 10.05
N THR A 216 -6.28 -19.21 11.26
CA THR A 216 -7.55 -18.58 11.65
C THR A 216 -7.86 -17.34 10.78
N MET A 217 -6.86 -16.51 10.51
CA MET A 217 -7.06 -15.26 9.76
C MET A 217 -7.12 -15.47 8.24
N ALA A 218 -6.42 -16.48 7.72
CA ALA A 218 -6.41 -16.82 6.30
C ALA A 218 -7.56 -17.74 5.86
N THR A 219 -8.44 -18.19 6.78
CA THR A 219 -9.49 -19.18 6.49
C THR A 219 -10.34 -18.80 5.26
N ALA A 220 -10.89 -17.59 5.23
CA ALA A 220 -11.73 -17.14 4.12
C ALA A 220 -10.95 -17.07 2.80
N TRP A 221 -9.71 -16.57 2.85
CA TRP A 221 -8.84 -16.54 1.68
C TRP A 221 -8.61 -17.94 1.13
N ASN A 222 -8.27 -18.90 1.99
CA ASN A 222 -7.93 -20.26 1.58
C ASN A 222 -9.12 -20.99 0.97
N VAL A 223 -10.34 -20.71 1.45
CA VAL A 223 -11.57 -21.24 0.86
C VAL A 223 -11.84 -20.65 -0.53
N VAL A 224 -11.59 -19.35 -0.73
CA VAL A 224 -11.99 -18.64 -1.96
C VAL A 224 -10.92 -18.68 -3.05
N TYR A 225 -9.65 -18.56 -2.68
CA TYR A 225 -8.50 -18.41 -3.59
C TYR A 225 -7.46 -19.54 -3.45
N GLY A 226 -7.58 -20.41 -2.45
CA GLY A 226 -6.57 -21.40 -2.10
C GLY A 226 -5.44 -20.84 -1.22
N PRO A 227 -4.66 -21.71 -0.55
CA PRO A 227 -3.54 -21.28 0.28
C PRO A 227 -2.44 -20.61 -0.55
N MET A 228 -1.79 -19.61 0.04
CA MET A 228 -0.61 -19.00 -0.57
C MET A 228 0.60 -19.92 -0.39
N ALA A 229 1.23 -20.31 -1.50
CA ALA A 229 2.58 -20.86 -1.50
C ALA A 229 3.62 -19.76 -1.28
#